data_AF-A0A6A4TGW6-F1
#
_entry.id   AF-A0A6A4TGW6-F1
#
_cell.length_a   1.000
_cell.length_b   1.000
_cell.length_c   1.000
_cell.angle_alpha   90.00
_cell.angle_beta   90.00
_cell.angle_gamma   90.00
#
_symmetry.space_group_name_H-M   'P 1'
#
loop_
_entity.id
_entity.type
_entity.pdbx_description
1 polymer ?
#
loop_
_entity_poly.entity_id
_entity_poly.type
_entity_poly.pdbx_seq_one_letter_code
_entity_poly.pdbx_strand_id
1 'polypeptide(L)'
;MLGKRDSEVAVIVEDSEKVASVMDGHEYEAGPYALQLRLECFRTILGGHTDSSIDVSDPISDRFYKEVWMTTAGRNATIYERVFRSLPSSLVRNMSELEQFQSKPGLAQTDLPRAQEELRKIRGFLVQFPLDFLSEHNLMPSVGTKESMVPTEIWT
;
A
#
# COMPACT_ATOMS: atom_id res chain seq x y z
N MET A 1 4.42 19.53 7.80
CA MET A 1 3.23 19.89 8.62
C MET A 1 3.47 20.93 9.72
N LEU A 2 4.70 21.29 10.10
CA LEU A 2 4.96 22.23 11.22
C LEU A 2 4.67 23.72 10.95
N GLY A 3 4.40 24.11 9.69
CA GLY A 3 4.10 25.49 9.28
C GLY A 3 5.30 26.46 9.27
N LYS A 4 6.46 26.06 9.79
CA LYS A 4 7.73 26.83 9.75
C LYS A 4 8.74 26.30 8.73
N ARG A 5 8.37 25.26 7.98
CA ARG A 5 9.19 24.62 6.94
C ARG A 5 8.62 25.01 5.58
N ASP A 6 8.28 24.04 4.76
CA ASP A 6 7.72 24.25 3.44
C ASP A 6 6.33 24.91 3.51
N SER A 7 6.06 25.76 2.52
CA SER A 7 4.77 26.39 2.31
C SER A 7 3.80 25.36 1.74
N GLU A 8 2.75 25.04 2.51
CA GLU A 8 1.70 24.09 2.13
C GLU A 8 0.33 24.76 2.19
N VAL A 9 -0.60 24.29 1.37
CA VAL A 9 -2.00 24.74 1.39
C VAL A 9 -2.90 23.52 1.48
N ALA A 10 -3.93 23.60 2.32
CA ALA A 10 -4.95 22.58 2.45
C ALA A 10 -6.34 23.21 2.52
N VAL A 11 -7.35 22.44 2.13
CA VAL A 11 -8.76 22.79 2.28
C VAL A 11 -9.44 21.71 3.11
N ILE A 12 -10.27 22.12 4.06
CA ILE A 12 -11.15 21.23 4.82
C ILE A 12 -12.52 21.30 4.18
N VAL A 13 -13.07 20.13 3.82
CA VAL A 13 -14.41 19.99 3.25
C VAL A 13 -15.22 19.14 4.22
N GLU A 14 -16.31 19.72 4.75
CA GLU A 14 -17.24 19.05 5.64
C GLU A 14 -18.61 18.96 4.98
N ASP A 15 -19.09 17.75 4.74
CA ASP A 15 -20.41 17.50 4.18
C ASP A 15 -21.52 17.93 5.16
N SER A 16 -22.30 18.93 4.75
CA SER A 16 -23.51 19.36 5.47
C SER A 16 -24.73 18.48 5.15
N GLU A 17 -24.83 18.00 3.92
CA GLU A 17 -25.86 17.06 3.49
C GLU A 17 -25.46 15.62 3.82
N LYS A 18 -26.45 14.73 3.91
CA LYS A 18 -26.26 13.32 4.21
C LYS A 18 -26.99 12.44 3.20
N VAL A 19 -26.41 11.27 2.93
CA VAL A 19 -26.98 10.22 2.09
C VAL A 19 -26.90 8.88 2.84
N ALA A 20 -27.87 8.00 2.55
CA ALA A 20 -27.89 6.66 3.12
C ALA A 20 -26.63 5.87 2.73
N SER A 21 -26.05 5.20 3.71
CA SER A 21 -24.83 4.41 3.63
C SER A 21 -24.87 3.31 4.70
N VAL A 22 -23.78 2.56 4.81
CA VAL A 22 -23.58 1.53 5.82
C VAL A 22 -22.22 1.71 6.51
N MET A 23 -22.15 1.37 7.79
CA MET A 23 -20.94 1.40 8.61
C MET A 23 -21.00 0.27 9.64
N ASP A 24 -20.11 -0.71 9.53
CA ASP A 24 -20.11 -1.94 10.35
C ASP A 24 -21.45 -2.71 10.32
N GLY A 25 -22.06 -2.82 9.15
CA GLY A 25 -23.35 -3.47 8.93
C GLY A 25 -24.58 -2.68 9.41
N HIS A 26 -24.38 -1.51 10.04
CA HIS A 26 -25.46 -0.66 10.51
C HIS A 26 -25.79 0.44 9.51
N GLU A 27 -27.07 0.84 9.44
CA GLU A 27 -27.50 2.01 8.68
C GLU A 27 -26.72 3.25 9.15
N TYR A 28 -26.21 4.02 8.19
CA TYR A 28 -25.36 5.17 8.45
C TYR A 28 -25.67 6.31 7.48
N GLU A 29 -25.57 7.54 7.96
CA GLU A 29 -25.74 8.74 7.15
C GLU A 29 -24.36 9.33 6.80
N ALA A 30 -23.90 9.10 5.57
CA ALA A 30 -22.60 9.56 5.11
C ALA A 30 -22.69 10.91 4.38
N GLY A 31 -21.61 11.68 4.44
CA GLY A 31 -21.45 12.85 3.60
C GLY A 31 -21.24 12.44 2.13
N PRO A 32 -21.99 13.00 1.15
CA PRO A 32 -21.90 12.56 -0.24
C PRO A 32 -20.51 12.79 -0.85
N TYR A 33 -19.84 13.91 -0.54
CA TYR A 33 -18.52 14.21 -1.07
C TYR A 33 -17.46 13.23 -0.54
N ALA A 34 -17.38 13.10 0.79
CA ALA A 34 -16.42 12.19 1.43
C ALA A 34 -16.66 10.72 1.04
N LEU A 35 -17.94 10.31 0.97
CA LEU A 35 -18.31 8.96 0.56
C LEU A 35 -17.87 8.66 -0.87
N GLN A 36 -18.18 9.56 -1.82
CA GLN A 36 -17.84 9.37 -3.22
C GLN A 36 -16.33 9.29 -3.41
N LEU A 37 -15.57 10.21 -2.80
CA LEU A 37 -14.11 10.20 -2.86
C LEU A 37 -13.54 8.87 -2.33
N ARG A 38 -13.99 8.42 -1.16
CA ARG A 38 -13.54 7.15 -0.58
C ARG A 38 -13.89 5.95 -1.47
N LEU A 39 -15.12 5.89 -2.00
CA LEU A 39 -15.54 4.83 -2.90
C LEU A 39 -14.66 4.76 -4.14
N GLU A 40 -14.31 5.90 -4.73
CA GLU A 40 -13.42 5.94 -5.89
C GLU A 40 -11.99 5.53 -5.58
N CYS A 41 -11.45 5.96 -4.43
CA CYS A 41 -10.16 5.46 -3.95
C CYS A 41 -10.17 3.93 -3.80
N PHE A 42 -11.20 3.37 -3.15
CA PHE A 42 -11.30 1.93 -2.91
C PHE A 42 -11.48 1.15 -4.22
N ARG A 43 -12.36 1.59 -5.13
CA ARG A 43 -12.54 0.96 -6.44
C ARG A 43 -11.25 0.96 -7.25
N THR A 44 -10.52 2.07 -7.25
CA THR A 44 -9.25 2.17 -7.99
C THR A 44 -8.19 1.25 -7.40
N ILE A 45 -8.00 1.29 -6.08
CA ILE A 45 -6.93 0.55 -5.40
C ILE A 45 -7.20 -0.95 -5.34
N LEU A 46 -8.46 -1.38 -5.26
CA LEU A 46 -8.85 -2.80 -5.17
C LEU A 46 -9.20 -3.41 -6.54
N GLY A 47 -9.35 -2.60 -7.60
CA GLY A 47 -9.79 -3.06 -8.91
C GLY A 47 -11.31 -3.21 -9.05
N GLY A 48 -12.09 -2.54 -8.21
CA GLY A 48 -13.56 -2.55 -8.26
C GLY A 48 -14.16 -1.94 -9.53
N HIS A 49 -13.37 -1.19 -10.31
CA HIS A 49 -13.76 -0.71 -11.64
C HIS A 49 -13.82 -1.81 -12.70
N THR A 50 -13.00 -2.86 -12.54
CA THR A 50 -12.94 -4.00 -13.47
C THR A 50 -13.64 -5.24 -12.91
N ASP A 51 -13.85 -5.30 -11.59
CA ASP A 51 -14.52 -6.40 -10.91
C ASP A 51 -15.63 -5.89 -9.98
N SER A 52 -16.88 -5.94 -10.47
CA SER A 52 -18.06 -5.55 -9.72
C SER A 52 -18.39 -6.45 -8.52
N SER A 53 -17.72 -7.59 -8.34
CA SER A 53 -17.91 -8.45 -7.17
C SER A 53 -17.26 -7.90 -5.90
N ILE A 54 -16.39 -6.89 -6.03
CA ILE A 54 -15.70 -6.25 -4.91
C ILE A 54 -16.64 -5.20 -4.30
N ASP A 55 -17.28 -5.59 -3.20
CA ASP A 55 -18.09 -4.69 -2.40
C ASP A 55 -17.20 -3.78 -1.54
N VAL A 56 -17.31 -2.47 -1.78
CA VAL A 56 -16.58 -1.41 -1.07
C VAL A 56 -17.52 -0.48 -0.31
N SER A 57 -18.81 -0.84 -0.18
CA SER A 57 -19.83 0.02 0.43
C SER A 57 -19.53 0.28 1.91
N ASP A 58 -19.34 -0.77 2.69
CA ASP A 58 -18.98 -0.70 4.12
C ASP A 58 -17.46 -0.69 4.33
N PRO A 59 -16.87 0.44 4.75
CA PRO A 59 -15.43 0.56 4.87
C PRO A 59 -14.83 -0.10 6.11
N ILE A 60 -15.63 -0.48 7.10
CA ILE A 60 -15.12 -0.95 8.40
C ILE A 60 -15.63 -2.32 8.81
N SER A 61 -16.55 -2.92 8.06
CA SER A 61 -16.98 -4.30 8.32
C SER A 61 -15.81 -5.28 8.33
N ASP A 62 -15.91 -6.26 9.21
CA ASP A 62 -14.91 -7.34 9.35
C ASP A 62 -14.68 -8.08 8.03
N ARG A 63 -15.75 -8.29 7.26
CA ARG A 63 -15.71 -8.87 5.91
C ARG A 63 -14.86 -8.02 4.97
N PHE A 64 -15.13 -6.72 4.88
CA PHE A 64 -14.35 -5.83 4.02
C PHE A 64 -12.88 -5.80 4.44
N TYR A 65 -12.60 -5.64 5.74
CA TYR A 65 -11.23 -5.55 6.21
C TYR A 65 -10.44 -6.86 5.99
N LYS A 66 -10.98 -8.00 6.42
CA LYS A 66 -10.24 -9.29 6.38
C LYS A 66 -10.26 -9.91 4.99
N GLU A 67 -11.43 -10.01 4.36
CA GLU A 67 -11.63 -10.78 3.13
C GLU A 67 -11.35 -9.98 1.86
N VAL A 68 -11.49 -8.65 1.91
CA VAL A 68 -11.22 -7.79 0.74
C VAL A 68 -9.88 -7.10 0.89
N TRP A 69 -9.71 -6.23 1.89
CA TRP A 69 -8.54 -5.37 2.04
C TRP A 69 -7.26 -6.17 2.32
N MET A 70 -7.21 -6.90 3.45
CA MET A 70 -6.03 -7.64 3.87
C MET A 70 -5.68 -8.78 2.91
N THR A 71 -6.70 -9.51 2.44
CA THR A 71 -6.50 -10.61 1.47
C THR A 71 -5.93 -10.09 0.14
N THR A 72 -6.46 -8.98 -0.39
CA THR A 72 -5.94 -8.39 -1.63
C THR A 72 -4.50 -7.90 -1.45
N ALA A 73 -4.22 -7.16 -0.37
CA ALA A 73 -2.90 -6.64 -0.06
C ALA A 73 -1.84 -7.75 0.05
N GLY A 74 -2.12 -8.80 0.83
CA GLY A 74 -1.20 -9.92 1.05
C GLY A 74 -1.01 -10.77 -0.21
N ARG A 75 -2.10 -11.08 -0.93
CA ARG A 75 -2.03 -11.84 -2.19
C ARG A 75 -1.20 -11.10 -3.23
N ASN A 76 -1.47 -9.82 -3.45
CA ASN A 76 -0.74 -9.04 -4.44
C ASN A 76 0.74 -8.91 -4.08
N ALA A 77 1.07 -8.61 -2.82
CA ALA A 77 2.45 -8.54 -2.35
C ALA A 77 3.20 -9.86 -2.62
N THR A 78 2.59 -11.00 -2.27
CA THR A 78 3.17 -12.34 -2.52
C THR A 78 3.43 -12.60 -4.00
N ILE A 79 2.49 -12.23 -4.88
CA ILE A 79 2.65 -12.42 -6.33
C ILE A 79 3.77 -11.53 -6.86
N TYR A 80 3.79 -10.24 -6.51
CA TYR A 80 4.85 -9.32 -6.95
C TYR A 80 6.23 -9.78 -6.49
N GLU A 81 6.36 -10.19 -5.22
CA GLU A 81 7.61 -10.70 -4.67
C GLU A 81 8.08 -11.97 -5.40
N ARG A 82 7.17 -12.90 -5.69
CA ARG A 82 7.52 -14.14 -6.39
C ARG A 82 7.87 -13.91 -7.86
N VAL A 83 7.12 -13.04 -8.54
CA VAL A 83 7.28 -12.80 -9.98
C VAL A 83 8.49 -11.93 -10.26
N PHE A 84 8.66 -10.84 -9.51
CA PHE A 84 9.67 -9.84 -9.80
C PHE A 84 10.82 -9.81 -8.81
N ARG A 85 10.64 -10.36 -7.60
CA ARG A 85 11.59 -10.18 -6.49
C ARG A 85 11.92 -8.70 -6.29
N SER A 86 10.87 -7.88 -6.25
CA SER A 86 10.97 -6.43 -6.06
C SER A 86 11.29 -6.08 -4.60
N LEU A 87 11.95 -4.93 -4.42
CA LEU A 87 12.18 -4.30 -3.12
C LEU A 87 11.24 -3.09 -2.96
N PRO A 88 10.86 -2.70 -1.73
CA PRO A 88 11.21 -3.32 -0.44
C PRO A 88 10.50 -4.67 -0.22
N SER A 89 11.05 -5.52 0.66
CA SER A 89 10.49 -6.86 1.00
C SER A 89 10.82 -7.24 2.44
N SER A 90 9.86 -7.84 3.16
CA SER A 90 10.08 -8.38 4.52
C SER A 90 11.00 -9.62 4.54
N LEU A 91 11.35 -10.19 3.38
CA LEU A 91 12.36 -11.25 3.27
C LEU A 91 13.80 -10.72 3.35
N VAL A 92 13.99 -9.40 3.39
CA VAL A 92 15.30 -8.74 3.39
C VAL A 92 15.40 -7.84 4.61
N ARG A 93 15.95 -8.36 5.70
CA ARG A 93 16.08 -7.68 6.99
C ARG A 93 17.44 -7.03 7.20
N ASN A 94 18.43 -7.36 6.37
CA ASN A 94 19.78 -6.79 6.43
C ASN A 94 20.47 -6.75 5.04
N MET A 95 21.66 -6.16 4.98
CA MET A 95 22.41 -5.98 3.73
C MET A 95 22.92 -7.29 3.11
N SER A 96 23.21 -8.32 3.93
CA SER A 96 23.63 -9.62 3.39
C SER A 96 22.46 -10.34 2.73
N GLU A 97 21.27 -10.31 3.36
CA GLU A 97 20.05 -10.82 2.77
C GLU A 97 19.69 -10.06 1.48
N LEU A 98 19.96 -8.75 1.41
CA LEU A 98 19.74 -7.93 0.22
C LEU A 98 20.57 -8.40 -0.98
N GLU A 99 21.88 -8.58 -0.78
CA GLU A 99 22.78 -9.07 -1.83
C GLU A 99 22.35 -10.46 -2.32
N GLN A 100 22.02 -11.36 -1.39
CA GLN A 100 21.52 -12.69 -1.72
C GLN A 100 20.18 -12.62 -2.47
N PHE A 101 19.30 -11.71 -2.08
CA PHE A 101 17.98 -11.57 -2.67
C PHE A 101 18.04 -11.09 -4.12
N GLN A 102 18.91 -10.11 -4.39
CA GLN A 102 19.15 -9.54 -5.73
C GLN A 102 19.93 -10.49 -6.66
N SER A 103 20.78 -11.36 -6.11
CA SER A 103 21.54 -12.35 -6.91
C SER A 103 20.67 -13.38 -7.63
N LYS A 104 19.42 -13.58 -7.16
CA LYS A 104 18.50 -14.59 -7.68
C LYS A 104 17.43 -13.94 -8.58
N PRO A 105 17.25 -14.41 -9.83
CA PRO A 105 16.20 -13.88 -10.70
C PRO A 105 14.80 -14.28 -10.21
N GLY A 106 13.79 -13.47 -10.54
CA GLY A 106 12.37 -13.78 -10.30
C GLY A 106 11.77 -14.59 -11.45
N LEU A 107 10.50 -15.01 -11.29
CA LEU A 107 9.81 -15.77 -12.35
C LEU A 107 9.73 -15.01 -13.67
N ALA A 108 9.66 -13.67 -13.64
CA ALA A 108 9.63 -12.86 -14.85
C ALA A 108 10.85 -13.08 -15.76
N GLN A 109 12.01 -13.41 -15.18
CA GLN A 109 13.23 -13.70 -15.94
C GLN A 109 13.43 -15.20 -16.20
N THR A 110 12.95 -16.08 -15.30
CA THR A 110 13.19 -17.53 -15.43
C THR A 110 12.10 -18.29 -16.20
N ASP A 111 10.84 -17.85 -16.11
CA ASP A 111 9.66 -18.54 -16.66
C ASP A 111 8.53 -17.54 -16.93
N LEU A 112 8.57 -16.94 -18.13
CA LEU A 112 7.61 -15.92 -18.56
C LEU A 112 6.15 -16.43 -18.60
N PRO A 113 5.84 -17.62 -19.15
CA PRO A 113 4.47 -18.14 -19.16
C PRO A 113 3.89 -18.27 -17.75
N ARG A 114 4.66 -18.83 -16.81
CA ARG A 114 4.21 -18.98 -15.42
C ARG A 114 4.08 -17.64 -14.71
N ALA A 115 4.98 -16.69 -14.98
CA ALA A 115 4.88 -15.34 -14.48
C ALA A 115 3.57 -14.67 -14.93
N GLN A 116 3.21 -14.79 -16.22
CA GLN A 116 1.95 -14.26 -16.74
C GLN A 116 0.73 -14.91 -16.09
N GLU A 117 0.77 -16.21 -15.80
CA GLU A 117 -0.31 -16.92 -15.11
C GLU A 117 -0.50 -16.42 -13.68
N GLU A 118 0.59 -16.21 -12.93
CA GLU A 118 0.52 -15.64 -11.58
C GLU A 118 -0.01 -14.19 -11.60
N LEU A 119 0.44 -13.38 -12.56
CA LEU A 119 0.02 -11.98 -12.68
C LEU A 119 -1.47 -11.81 -13.00
N ARG A 120 -2.10 -12.79 -13.67
CA ARG A 120 -3.56 -12.77 -13.90
C ARG A 120 -4.38 -12.86 -12.61
N LYS A 121 -3.78 -13.29 -11.50
CA LYS A 121 -4.44 -13.40 -10.18
C LYS A 121 -4.44 -12.06 -9.42
N ILE A 122 -3.66 -11.07 -9.85
CA ILE A 122 -3.65 -9.72 -9.26
C ILE A 122 -4.99 -9.04 -9.49
N ARG A 123 -5.47 -8.32 -8.47
CA ARG A 123 -6.58 -7.37 -8.60
C ARG A 123 -6.21 -6.06 -7.93
N GLY A 124 -6.46 -4.95 -8.62
CA GLY A 124 -6.07 -3.63 -8.13
C GLY A 124 -4.56 -3.47 -7.96
N PHE A 125 -4.19 -2.51 -7.11
CA PHE A 125 -2.82 -2.08 -6.87
C PHE A 125 -2.40 -2.18 -5.40
N LEU A 126 -3.33 -2.51 -4.50
CA LEU A 126 -3.04 -2.64 -3.08
C LEU A 126 -2.02 -3.75 -2.83
N VAL A 127 -0.96 -3.45 -2.09
CA VAL A 127 0.04 -4.40 -1.61
C VAL A 127 0.28 -4.20 -0.13
N GLN A 128 0.58 -5.27 0.59
CA GLN A 128 0.98 -5.18 2.00
C GLN A 128 2.35 -4.49 2.10
N PHE A 129 2.44 -3.47 2.96
CA PHE A 129 3.69 -2.75 3.19
C PHE A 129 4.66 -3.64 4.00
N PRO A 130 5.92 -3.82 3.56
CA PRO A 130 6.89 -4.70 4.22
C PRO A 130 7.56 -4.00 5.40
N LEU A 131 7.07 -4.26 6.61
CA LEU A 131 7.54 -3.62 7.83
C LEU A 131 8.93 -4.09 8.29
N ASP A 132 9.38 -5.27 7.83
CA ASP A 132 10.65 -5.87 8.26
C ASP A 132 11.81 -5.56 7.30
N PHE A 133 11.57 -4.75 6.27
CA PHE A 133 12.62 -4.42 5.30
C PHE A 133 13.77 -3.64 5.97
N LEU A 134 14.97 -4.21 5.93
CA LEU A 134 16.19 -3.69 6.56
C LEU A 134 16.04 -3.39 8.06
N SER A 135 15.15 -4.10 8.76
CA SER A 135 14.87 -3.87 10.19
C SER A 135 16.07 -4.12 11.11
N GLU A 136 17.08 -4.89 10.66
CA GLU A 136 18.31 -5.16 11.42
C GLU A 136 19.44 -4.18 11.08
N HIS A 137 19.18 -3.15 10.26
CA HIS A 137 20.15 -2.13 9.89
C HIS A 137 19.76 -0.75 10.46
N ASN A 138 20.76 0.04 10.87
CA ASN A 138 20.53 1.44 11.16
C ASN A 138 20.50 2.23 9.84
N LEU A 139 19.30 2.66 9.43
CA LEU A 139 19.09 3.39 8.19
C LEU A 139 19.50 4.87 8.25
N MET A 140 20.03 5.34 9.39
CA MET A 140 20.60 6.68 9.50
C MET A 140 21.90 6.78 8.70
N PRO A 141 22.24 7.96 8.14
CA PRO A 141 23.53 8.20 7.53
C PRO A 141 24.70 7.85 8.47
N SER A 142 25.67 7.09 7.97
CA SER A 142 26.85 6.71 8.75
C SER A 142 27.65 7.92 9.22
N VAL A 143 28.18 7.86 10.44
CA VAL A 143 28.98 8.95 11.01
C VAL A 143 30.17 9.27 10.11
N GLY A 144 30.35 10.56 9.79
CA GLY A 144 31.44 11.04 8.94
C GLY A 144 31.13 11.05 7.45
N THR A 145 29.91 10.64 7.04
CA THR A 145 29.40 10.86 5.68
C THR A 145 28.89 12.29 5.51
N LYS A 146 28.83 12.79 4.27
CA LYS A 146 28.28 14.14 3.99
C LYS A 146 26.82 14.25 4.44
N GLU A 147 26.08 13.16 4.31
CA GLU A 147 24.69 13.01 4.71
C GLU A 147 24.53 13.01 6.24
N SER A 148 25.54 12.63 7.00
CA SER A 148 25.54 12.77 8.47
C SER A 148 25.82 14.18 8.97
N MET A 149 26.35 15.05 8.09
CA MET A 149 26.64 16.45 8.42
C MET A 149 25.45 17.38 8.20
N VAL A 150 24.41 16.92 7.51
CA VAL A 150 23.20 17.71 7.29
C VAL A 150 22.22 17.57 8.47
N PRO A 151 21.48 18.63 8.83
CA PRO A 151 20.48 18.56 9.89
C PRO A 151 19.43 17.47 9.60
N THR A 152 19.07 16.68 10.62
CA THR A 152 18.06 15.62 10.48
C THR A 152 16.70 16.16 10.03
N GLU A 153 16.45 17.45 10.27
CA GLU A 153 15.24 18.17 9.84
C GLU A 153 15.03 18.16 8.32
N ILE A 154 16.04 17.87 7.52
CA ILE A 154 15.89 17.70 6.07
C ILE A 154 15.09 16.42 5.74
N TRP A 155 15.13 15.41 6.62
CA TRP A 155 14.49 14.10 6.39
C TRP A 155 13.11 13.99 7.04
N THR A 156 12.63 15.02 7.74
CA THR A 156 11.38 15.03 8.53
C THR A 156 10.59 16.30 8.28
#